data_AF-A0A7K2JGS2-F1
#
_entry.id   AF-A0A7K2JGS2-F1
#
_cell.length_a   1.000
_cell.length_b   1.000
_cell.length_c   1.000
_cell.angle_alpha   90.00
_cell.angle_beta   90.00
_cell.angle_gamma   90.00
#
_symmetry.space_group_name_H-M   'P 1'
#
loop_
_entity.id
_entity.type
_entity.pdbx_description
1 polymer ?
#
loop_
_entity_poly.entity_id
_entity_poly.type
_entity_poly.pdbx_seq_one_letter_code
_entity_poly.pdbx_strand_id
1 'polypeptide(L)'
;MVLTGCSLEYREAVCGGGEYPVTSIGGTGSACAPDGERPPEGYTRYPEGKVPQHVDDKWDVYWRTHMIDEKGVIVEAPDGG
;
A
#
# COMPACT_ATOMS: atom_id res chain seq x y z
N MET A 1 34.64 14.13 -14.09
CA MET A 1 33.85 15.14 -13.38
C MET A 1 32.40 15.02 -13.81
N VAL A 2 31.54 14.78 -12.82
CA VAL A 2 30.08 15.02 -12.77
C VAL A 2 29.23 14.29 -13.81
N LEU A 3 28.89 13.03 -13.55
CA LEU A 3 27.55 12.55 -13.87
C LEU A 3 26.61 13.38 -13.00
N THR A 4 25.87 14.28 -13.62
CA THR A 4 24.80 15.07 -13.01
C THR A 4 23.89 14.11 -12.27
N GLY A 5 24.03 14.07 -10.94
CA GLY A 5 23.06 13.41 -10.08
C GLY A 5 21.71 14.05 -10.40
N CYS A 6 20.76 13.24 -10.87
CA CYS A 6 19.37 13.64 -10.87
C CYS A 6 18.95 13.76 -9.40
N SER A 7 19.12 14.94 -8.83
CA SER A 7 18.47 15.39 -7.61
C SER A 7 16.98 15.58 -7.90
N LEU A 8 16.29 14.48 -8.21
CA LEU A 8 14.84 14.40 -8.17
C LEU A 8 14.55 13.57 -6.93
N GLU A 9 13.71 14.05 -6.02
CA GLU A 9 13.24 13.24 -4.91
C GLU A 9 12.49 12.04 -5.47
N TYR A 10 13.19 10.94 -5.74
CA TYR A 10 12.61 9.67 -6.17
C TYR A 10 11.83 9.09 -4.99
N ARG A 11 10.60 9.58 -4.77
CA ARG A 11 9.63 8.86 -3.95
C ARG A 11 9.14 7.69 -4.79
N GLU A 12 9.69 6.52 -4.50
CA GLU A 12 9.29 5.27 -5.13
C GLU A 12 7.77 5.09 -4.95
N ALA A 13 7.05 4.89 -6.05
CA ALA A 13 5.62 4.59 -5.98
C ALA A 13 5.42 3.19 -5.38
N VAL A 14 4.31 2.98 -4.65
CA VAL A 14 4.01 1.66 -4.07
C VAL A 14 3.74 0.62 -5.17
N CYS A 15 3.12 1.05 -6.26
CA CYS A 15 2.83 0.21 -7.43
C CYS A 15 3.33 0.85 -8.73
N GLY A 16 3.51 0.03 -9.75
CA GLY A 16 3.88 0.49 -11.09
C GLY A 16 2.77 1.32 -11.75
N GLY A 17 3.12 2.03 -12.83
CA GLY A 17 2.14 2.76 -13.62
C GLY A 17 1.16 1.80 -14.31
N GLY A 18 -0.14 1.93 -14.00
CA GLY A 18 -1.20 1.03 -14.49
C GLY A 18 -1.67 0.00 -13.46
N GLU A 19 -1.16 0.08 -12.23
CA GLU A 19 -1.59 -0.74 -11.11
C GLU A 19 -2.03 0.15 -9.94
N TYR A 20 -2.91 -0.38 -9.10
CA TYR A 20 -3.34 0.24 -7.86
C TYR A 20 -2.99 -0.66 -6.66
N PRO A 21 -2.66 -0.06 -5.50
CA PRO A 21 -2.32 -0.83 -4.32
C PRO A 21 -3.57 -1.43 -3.67
N VAL A 22 -3.42 -2.66 -3.18
CA VAL A 22 -4.42 -3.41 -2.40
C VAL A 22 -3.81 -3.89 -1.10
N THR A 23 -4.66 -4.19 -0.12
CA THR A 23 -4.26 -4.71 1.19
C THR A 23 -4.89 -6.08 1.45
N SER A 24 -4.15 -6.95 2.14
CA SER A 24 -4.65 -8.25 2.58
C SER A 24 -5.75 -8.08 3.62
N ILE A 25 -6.81 -8.88 3.51
CA ILE A 25 -7.82 -8.98 4.56
C ILE A 25 -7.21 -9.81 5.69
N GLY A 26 -7.30 -9.31 6.92
CA GLY A 26 -6.78 -10.01 8.10
C GLY A 26 -5.27 -9.86 8.34
N GLY A 27 -4.58 -8.96 7.62
CA GLY A 27 -3.14 -8.74 7.80
C GLY A 27 -2.64 -7.41 7.25
N THR A 28 -1.36 -7.13 7.45
CA THR A 28 -0.67 -5.91 7.00
C THR A 28 -0.04 -6.05 5.60
N GLY A 29 -0.29 -7.16 4.92
CA GLY A 29 0.24 -7.40 3.59
C GLY A 29 -0.35 -6.45 2.55
N SER A 30 0.45 -6.11 1.55
CA SER A 30 0.05 -5.29 0.42
C SER A 30 0.47 -5.92 -0.90
N ALA A 31 -0.31 -5.69 -1.95
CA ALA A 31 0.01 -6.10 -3.31
C ALA A 31 -0.43 -5.03 -4.32
N CYS A 32 -0.06 -5.21 -5.58
CA CYS A 32 -0.49 -4.37 -6.69
C CYS A 32 -1.45 -5.16 -7.57
N ALA A 33 -2.57 -4.53 -7.91
CA ALA A 33 -3.57 -5.09 -8.83
C ALA A 33 -3.69 -4.20 -10.07
N PRO A 34 -3.89 -4.75 -11.28
CA PRO A 34 -4.01 -3.94 -12.49
C PRO A 34 -5.23 -3.03 -12.47
N ASP A 35 -5.11 -1.81 -12.98
CA ASP A 35 -6.21 -0.85 -13.05
C ASP A 35 -7.44 -1.42 -13.78
N GLY A 36 -8.62 -1.17 -13.22
CA GLY A 36 -9.89 -1.67 -13.75
C GLY A 36 -10.21 -3.13 -13.40
N GLU A 37 -9.25 -3.88 -12.84
CA GLU A 37 -9.50 -5.25 -12.38
C GLU A 37 -9.96 -5.29 -10.92
N ARG A 38 -10.57 -6.41 -10.53
CA ARG A 38 -10.94 -6.68 -9.13
C ARG A 38 -9.69 -7.08 -8.34
N PRO A 39 -9.61 -6.74 -7.04
CA PRO A 39 -8.55 -7.27 -6.19
C PRO A 39 -8.50 -8.79 -6.23
N PRO A 40 -7.30 -9.40 -6.12
CA PRO A 40 -7.17 -10.84 -6.00
C PRO A 40 -7.87 -11.38 -4.73
N GLU A 41 -8.15 -12.68 -4.71
CA GLU A 41 -8.78 -13.32 -3.55
C GLU A 41 -7.92 -13.11 -2.29
N GLY A 42 -8.57 -12.80 -1.16
CA GLY A 42 -7.89 -12.47 0.09
C GLY A 42 -7.39 -11.02 0.19
N TYR A 43 -7.57 -10.20 -0.84
CA TYR A 43 -7.23 -8.78 -0.84
C TYR A 43 -8.46 -7.89 -1.02
N THR A 44 -8.34 -6.66 -0.54
CA THR A 44 -9.36 -5.61 -0.70
C THR A 44 -8.72 -4.28 -1.07
N ARG A 45 -9.53 -3.35 -1.56
CA ARG A 45 -9.11 -1.98 -1.84
C ARG A 45 -8.92 -1.23 -0.52
N TYR A 46 -7.92 -0.35 -0.49
CA TYR A 46 -7.80 0.60 0.60
C TYR A 46 -9.04 1.52 0.67
N PRO A 47 -9.45 1.94 1.88
CA PRO A 47 -10.49 2.95 2.06
C PRO A 47 -10.13 4.25 1.34
N GLU A 48 -11.14 4.96 0.85
CA GLU A 48 -10.94 6.25 0.18
C GLU A 48 -10.18 7.23 1.09
N GLY A 49 -9.19 7.91 0.53
CA GLY A 49 -8.33 8.84 1.27
C GLY A 49 -7.31 8.17 2.19
N LYS A 50 -7.26 6.83 2.28
CA LYS A 50 -6.27 6.05 3.04
C LYS A 50 -5.41 5.14 2.15
N VAL A 51 -5.24 5.53 0.89
CA VAL A 51 -4.51 4.75 -0.11
C VAL A 51 -3.03 5.18 -0.10
N PRO A 52 -2.07 4.26 0.08
CA PRO A 52 -0.66 4.58 -0.08
C PRO A 52 -0.35 4.88 -1.54
N GLN A 53 0.50 5.86 -1.80
CA GLN A 53 0.91 6.30 -3.14
C GLN A 53 2.41 6.12 -3.32
N HIS A 54 3.19 6.42 -2.29
CA HIS A 54 4.64 6.26 -2.29
C HIS A 54 5.11 5.42 -1.10
N VAL A 55 6.22 4.72 -1.29
CA VAL A 55 6.95 4.04 -0.21
C VAL A 55 7.28 5.05 0.88
N ASP A 56 7.08 4.66 2.14
CA ASP A 56 7.26 5.49 3.33
C ASP A 56 6.37 6.76 3.36
N ASP A 57 5.29 6.82 2.57
CA ASP A 57 4.28 7.85 2.77
C ASP A 57 3.44 7.59 4.03
N LYS A 58 2.60 8.58 4.35
CA LYS A 58 1.74 8.54 5.54
C LYS A 58 0.93 7.25 5.63
N TRP A 59 0.38 6.78 4.50
CA TRP A 59 -0.48 5.61 4.48
C TRP A 59 0.32 4.33 4.43
N ASP A 60 1.42 4.29 3.69
CA ASP A 60 2.36 3.16 3.70
C ASP A 60 2.83 2.86 5.11
N VAL A 61 3.23 3.88 5.87
CA VAL A 61 3.64 3.73 7.28
C VAL A 61 2.46 3.34 8.17
N TYR A 62 1.27 3.93 7.98
CA TYR A 62 0.08 3.63 8.78
C TYR A 62 -0.32 2.15 8.69
N TRP A 63 -0.29 1.58 7.49
CA TRP A 63 -0.69 0.19 7.23
C TRP A 63 0.36 -0.85 7.68
N ARG A 64 1.54 -0.43 8.14
CA ARG A 64 2.51 -1.34 8.77
C ARG A 64 2.03 -1.89 10.11
N THR A 65 1.17 -1.15 10.81
CA THR A 65 0.62 -1.53 12.12
C THR A 65 -0.90 -1.61 12.13
N HIS A 66 -1.56 -1.34 11.00
CA HIS A 66 -3.00 -1.42 10.85
C HIS A 66 -3.36 -2.38 9.74
N MET A 67 -4.52 -3.00 9.86
CA MET A 67 -5.05 -3.94 8.88
C MET A 67 -6.56 -3.80 8.77
N ILE A 68 -7.12 -4.36 7.71
CA ILE A 68 -8.57 -4.46 7.54
C ILE A 68 -8.98 -5.88 7.93
N ASP A 69 -9.84 -6.02 8.94
CA ASP A 69 -10.33 -7.32 9.39
C ASP A 69 -11.35 -7.94 8.39
N GLU A 70 -11.78 -9.17 8.66
CA GLU A 70 -12.78 -9.87 7.82
C GLU A 70 -14.13 -9.15 7.74
N LYS A 71 -14.40 -8.19 8.64
CA LYS A 71 -15.62 -7.39 8.68
C LYS A 71 -15.46 -6.06 7.92
N GLY A 72 -14.29 -5.80 7.33
CA GLY A 72 -13.99 -4.55 6.63
C GLY A 72 -13.68 -3.39 7.58
N VAL A 73 -13.35 -3.67 8.85
CA VAL A 73 -13.02 -2.67 9.86
C VAL A 73 -11.51 -2.51 9.97
N ILE A 74 -11.06 -1.27 10.06
CA ILE A 74 -9.64 -0.97 10.28
C ILE A 74 -9.32 -1.20 11.75
N VAL A 75 -8.40 -2.11 12.02
CA VAL A 75 -7.93 -2.46 13.36
C VAL A 75 -6.41 -2.42 13.41
N GLU A 76 -5.84 -2.31 14.60
CA GLU A 76 -4.41 -2.52 14.79
C GLU A 76 -4.08 -3.98 14.51
N ALA A 77 -3.00 -4.21 13.76
CA ALA A 77 -2.50 -5.54 13.53
C ALA A 77 -2.00 -6.09 14.87
N PRO A 78 -2.30 -7.37 15.20
CA PRO A 78 -1.73 -7.97 16.39
C PRO A 78 -0.21 -7.88 16.28
N ASP A 79 0.45 -7.32 17.30
CA ASP A 79 1.91 -7.34 17.39
C ASP A 79 2.37 -8.78 17.14
N GLY A 80 3.14 -8.98 16.07
CA GLY A 80 3.83 -10.24 15.83
C GLY A 80 4.86 -10.41 16.93
N GLY A 81 4.44 -11.05 18.03
CA GLY A 81 5.32 -11.45 19.13
C GLY A 81 6.40 -12.43 18.69
#